data_AF-A0A0P0MI11-F1
#
_entry.id   AF-A0A0P0MI11-F1
#
_cell.length_a   1.000
_cell.length_b   1.000
_cell.length_c   1.000
_cell.angle_alpha   90.00
_cell.angle_beta   90.00
_cell.angle_gamma   90.00
#
_symmetry.space_group_name_H-M   'P 1'
#
loop_
_entity.id
_entity.type
_entity.pdbx_description
1 polymer ?
#
loop_
_entity_poly.entity_id
_entity_poly.type
_entity_poly.pdbx_seq_one_letter_code
_entity_poly.pdbx_strand_id
1 'polypeptide(L)'
;MLFLLIIALAVLYPAVHILNGWLFDFATINHHISLIYLPAFLRLFNLLVLGPVYGTLTTILGGLFLMGNFNEALAFALFNIACSATGPLLALFGFRLYFKRRVELTYLRDLITLTLIYCVCNSLIHHTSWQILESTRDFDLQEAAWMFVGDFNGALLGAYLTKALVDALEKRGFNFSGSSRPKN
;
A
#
# COMPACT_ATOMS: atom_id res chain seq x y z
N MET A 1 18.57 14.56 1.15
CA MET A 1 17.13 14.59 1.50
C MET A 1 16.38 13.35 1.03
N LEU A 2 16.39 13.00 -0.26
CA LEU A 2 15.63 11.85 -0.78
C LEU A 2 15.98 10.52 -0.08
N PHE A 3 17.27 10.24 0.14
CA PHE A 3 17.71 9.01 0.80
C PHE A 3 17.24 8.89 2.27
N LEU A 4 17.24 10.00 3.01
CA LEU A 4 16.70 10.04 4.38
C LEU A 4 15.19 9.76 4.39
N LEU A 5 14.47 10.28 3.39
CA LEU A 5 13.03 10.03 3.24
C LEU A 5 12.73 8.56 2.89
N ILE A 6 13.54 7.95 2.02
CA ILE A 6 13.44 6.51 1.70
C ILE A 6 13.63 5.67 2.98
N ILE A 7 14.68 5.94 3.76
CA ILE A 7 14.92 5.20 5.00
C ILE A 7 13.79 5.42 6.00
N ALA A 8 13.35 6.67 6.19
CA ALA A 8 12.26 6.99 7.10
C ALA A 8 10.97 6.24 6.75
N LEU A 9 10.59 6.22 5.47
CA LEU A 9 9.41 5.50 4.99
C LEU A 9 9.58 3.97 5.02
N ALA A 10 10.80 3.48 4.76
CA ALA A 10 11.12 2.05 4.88
C ALA A 10 11.04 1.56 6.33
N VAL A 11 11.34 2.40 7.32
CA VAL A 11 11.16 2.08 8.75
C VAL A 11 9.71 2.30 9.20
N LEU A 12 9.02 3.30 8.64
CA LEU A 12 7.61 3.56 8.94
C LEU A 12 6.72 2.38 8.51
N TYR A 13 7.03 1.73 7.39
CA TYR A 13 6.28 0.58 6.90
C TYR A 13 6.16 -0.59 7.91
N PRO A 14 7.26 -1.17 8.43
CA PRO A 14 7.19 -2.21 9.45
C PRO A 14 6.63 -1.70 10.77
N ALA A 15 6.89 -0.44 11.14
CA ALA A 15 6.31 0.15 12.36
C ALA A 15 4.77 0.20 12.29
N VAL A 16 4.20 0.62 11.15
CA VAL A 16 2.75 0.61 10.95
C VAL A 16 2.19 -0.80 10.81
N HIS A 17 2.97 -1.76 10.30
CA HIS A 17 2.56 -3.16 10.29
C HIS A 17 2.40 -3.73 11.71
N ILE A 18 3.40 -3.51 12.57
CA ILE A 18 3.35 -3.92 13.98
C ILE A 18 2.21 -3.19 14.71
N LEU A 19 2.08 -1.88 14.47
CA LEU A 19 0.99 -1.07 15.04
C LEU A 19 -0.38 -1.57 14.57
N ASN A 20 -0.53 -2.00 13.32
CA ASN A 20 -1.78 -2.54 12.80
C ASN A 20 -2.18 -3.81 13.56
N GLY A 21 -1.23 -4.71 13.81
CA GLY A 21 -1.47 -5.91 14.62
C GLY A 21 -1.92 -5.58 16.04
N TRP A 22 -1.35 -4.54 16.66
CA TRP A 22 -1.76 -4.13 18.01
C TRP A 22 -3.09 -3.36 18.05
N LEU A 23 -3.30 -2.42 17.13
CA LEU A 23 -4.46 -1.51 17.13
C LEU A 23 -5.73 -2.21 16.61
N PHE A 24 -5.59 -3.09 15.62
CA PHE A 24 -6.67 -3.79 14.95
C PHE A 24 -6.69 -5.29 15.26
N ASP A 25 -6.15 -5.69 16.41
CA ASP A 25 -6.17 -7.09 16.87
C ASP A 25 -7.61 -7.65 16.86
N PHE A 26 -8.59 -6.84 17.28
CA PHE A 26 -10.03 -7.17 17.24
C PHE A 26 -10.61 -7.39 15.84
N ALA A 27 -9.89 -6.97 14.80
CA ALA A 27 -10.27 -7.02 13.40
C ALA A 27 -9.38 -7.98 12.60
N THR A 28 -8.57 -8.82 13.26
CA THR A 28 -7.80 -9.89 12.63
C THR A 28 -8.70 -11.09 12.36
N ILE A 29 -8.61 -11.64 11.14
CA ILE A 29 -9.31 -12.89 10.77
C ILE A 29 -8.33 -14.05 10.90
N ASN A 30 -7.18 -13.94 10.23
CA ASN A 30 -6.10 -14.94 10.20
C ASN A 30 -4.74 -14.23 10.34
N HIS A 31 -3.66 -15.01 10.51
CA HIS A 31 -2.29 -14.49 10.64
C HIS A 31 -1.86 -13.53 9.50
N HIS A 32 -2.44 -13.68 8.31
CA HIS A 32 -2.11 -12.87 7.13
C HIS A 32 -3.25 -11.91 6.70
N ILE A 33 -4.43 -11.99 7.32
CA ILE A 33 -5.62 -11.26 6.88
C ILE A 33 -6.24 -10.49 8.05
N SER A 34 -6.34 -9.17 7.89
CA SER A 34 -7.02 -8.26 8.81
C SER A 34 -8.09 -7.46 8.07
N LEU A 35 -9.25 -7.24 8.68
CA LEU A 35 -10.36 -6.43 8.14
C LEU A 35 -10.01 -4.95 7.98
N ILE A 36 -8.96 -4.49 8.65
CA ILE A 36 -8.37 -3.17 8.49
C ILE A 36 -6.85 -3.36 8.42
N TYR A 37 -6.26 -3.04 7.25
CA TYR A 37 -4.83 -3.21 7.03
C TYR A 37 -4.17 -1.92 6.52
N LEU A 38 -3.71 -1.09 7.46
CA LEU A 38 -3.05 0.20 7.18
C LEU A 38 -1.77 0.10 6.32
N PRO A 39 -0.93 -0.96 6.42
CA PRO A 39 0.25 -1.06 5.57
C PRO A 39 -0.09 -1.07 4.07
N ALA A 40 -1.31 -1.48 3.68
CA ALA A 40 -1.81 -1.36 2.31
C ALA A 40 -1.72 0.08 1.78
N PHE A 41 -2.13 1.06 2.60
CA PHE A 41 -2.03 2.47 2.24
C PHE A 41 -0.58 2.91 2.05
N LEU A 42 0.30 2.54 2.98
CA LEU A 42 1.70 2.96 2.94
C LEU A 42 2.42 2.48 1.69
N ARG A 43 2.07 1.29 1.19
CA ARG A 43 2.59 0.78 -0.09
C ARG A 43 2.25 1.72 -1.24
N LEU A 44 0.99 2.18 -1.32
CA LEU A 44 0.58 3.18 -2.32
C LEU A 44 1.23 4.55 -2.06
N PHE A 45 1.24 5.00 -0.81
CA PHE A 45 1.81 6.29 -0.41
C PHE A 45 3.29 6.41 -0.80
N ASN A 46 4.09 5.36 -0.54
CA ASN A 46 5.50 5.31 -0.94
C ASN A 46 5.67 5.51 -2.45
N LEU A 47 4.83 4.88 -3.28
CA LEU A 47 4.85 5.04 -4.73
C LEU A 47 4.39 6.42 -5.20
N LEU A 48 3.40 7.00 -4.53
CA LEU A 48 2.87 8.33 -4.88
C LEU A 48 3.83 9.45 -4.51
N VAL A 49 4.52 9.35 -3.37
CA VAL A 49 5.45 10.37 -2.87
C VAL A 49 6.83 10.26 -3.49
N LEU A 50 7.41 9.05 -3.56
CA LEU A 50 8.78 8.83 -4.05
C LEU A 50 8.84 8.48 -5.54
N GLY A 51 7.69 8.22 -6.17
CA GLY A 51 7.59 7.73 -7.53
C GLY A 51 7.74 6.21 -7.64
N PRO A 52 7.54 5.63 -8.85
CA PRO A 52 7.45 4.18 -9.02
C PRO A 52 8.70 3.41 -8.59
N VAL A 53 9.89 3.91 -8.95
CA VAL A 53 11.16 3.20 -8.68
C VAL A 53 11.51 3.25 -7.20
N TYR A 54 11.63 4.46 -6.63
CA TYR A 54 12.04 4.64 -5.24
C TYR A 54 10.96 4.20 -4.24
N GLY A 55 9.68 4.34 -4.57
CA GLY A 55 8.58 3.84 -3.75
C GLY A 55 8.57 2.32 -3.65
N THR A 56 8.80 1.63 -4.77
CA THR A 56 8.91 0.16 -4.79
C THR A 56 10.12 -0.31 -3.99
N LEU A 57 11.28 0.34 -4.15
CA LEU A 57 12.48 0.05 -3.35
C LEU A 57 12.22 0.26 -1.85
N THR A 58 11.50 1.32 -1.48
CA THR A 58 11.14 1.61 -0.08
C THR A 58 10.26 0.52 0.51
N THR A 59 9.26 0.04 -0.24
CA THR A 59 8.39 -1.06 0.18
C THR A 59 9.17 -2.37 0.31
N ILE A 60 10.11 -2.65 -0.60
CA ILE A 60 11.00 -3.82 -0.50
C ILE A 60 11.88 -3.73 0.75
N LEU A 61 12.55 -2.61 0.98
CA LEU A 61 13.39 -2.40 2.16
C LEU A 61 12.58 -2.51 3.46
N GLY A 62 11.38 -1.93 3.51
CA GLY A 62 10.48 -2.07 4.65
C GLY A 62 10.04 -3.51 4.88
N GLY A 63 9.78 -4.26 3.81
CA GLY A 63 9.52 -5.70 3.88
C GLY A 63 10.71 -6.50 4.40
N LEU A 64 11.93 -6.18 3.95
CA LEU A 64 13.16 -6.83 4.44
C LEU A 64 13.38 -6.61 5.94
N PHE A 65 13.12 -5.39 6.45
CA PHE A 65 13.14 -5.14 7.89
C PHE A 65 12.10 -5.97 8.65
N LEU A 66 10.92 -6.17 8.05
CA LEU A 66 9.86 -6.98 8.62
C LEU A 66 10.22 -8.47 8.70
N MET A 67 11.04 -8.99 7.76
CA MET A 67 11.46 -10.40 7.77
C MET A 67 12.11 -10.84 9.08
N GLY A 68 12.81 -9.94 9.78
CA GLY A 68 13.42 -10.25 11.07
C GLY A 68 12.41 -10.57 12.19
N ASN A 69 11.13 -10.20 12.01
CA ASN A 69 10.06 -10.49 12.98
C ASN A 69 9.30 -11.78 12.69
N PHE A 70 9.36 -12.30 11.46
CA PHE A 70 8.59 -13.48 11.06
C PHE A 70 9.52 -14.67 10.83
N ASN A 71 9.27 -15.78 11.55
CA ASN A 71 10.05 -17.02 11.42
C ASN A 71 9.57 -17.86 10.22
N GLU A 72 9.43 -17.24 9.05
CA GLU A 72 9.00 -17.89 7.81
C GLU A 72 10.21 -18.31 6.95
N ALA A 73 10.00 -19.26 6.03
CA ALA A 73 11.04 -19.65 5.09
C ALA A 73 11.45 -18.45 4.22
N LEU A 74 12.77 -18.23 4.06
CA LEU A 74 13.31 -17.06 3.37
C LEU A 74 12.76 -16.89 1.94
N ALA A 75 12.53 -17.99 1.23
CA ALA A 75 11.93 -17.96 -0.11
C ALA A 75 10.49 -17.41 -0.09
N PHE A 76 9.68 -17.81 0.89
CA PHE A 76 8.29 -17.35 1.04
C PHE A 76 8.23 -15.88 1.44
N ALA A 77 9.07 -15.47 2.39
CA ALA A 77 9.17 -14.08 2.82
C ALA A 77 9.59 -13.15 1.66
N LEU A 78 10.61 -13.52 0.87
CA LEU A 78 11.02 -12.75 -0.30
C LEU A 78 9.92 -12.68 -1.38
N PHE A 79 9.19 -13.77 -1.59
CA PHE A 79 8.09 -13.80 -2.57
C PHE A 79 6.91 -12.92 -2.12
N ASN A 80 6.56 -12.93 -0.84
CA ASN A 80 5.55 -12.03 -0.26
C ASN A 80 5.93 -10.54 -0.40
N ILE A 81 7.21 -10.21 -0.20
CA ILE A 81 7.73 -8.86 -0.40
C ILE A 81 7.62 -8.45 -1.88
N ALA A 82 7.99 -9.34 -2.80
CA ALA A 82 7.88 -9.10 -4.23
C ALA A 82 6.41 -8.89 -4.65
N CYS A 83 5.49 -9.69 -4.13
CA CYS A 83 4.05 -9.55 -4.34
C CYS A 83 3.53 -8.20 -3.82
N SER A 84 3.92 -7.84 -2.61
CA SER A 84 3.55 -6.57 -1.96
C SER A 84 4.05 -5.34 -2.71
N ALA A 85 5.20 -5.43 -3.37
CA ALA A 85 5.78 -4.34 -4.14
C ALA A 85 5.16 -4.24 -5.55
N THR A 86 4.77 -5.38 -6.14
CA THR A 86 4.22 -5.46 -7.50
C THR A 86 2.76 -4.99 -7.57
N GLY A 87 1.92 -5.31 -6.58
CA GLY A 87 0.51 -4.92 -6.57
C GLY A 87 0.26 -3.40 -6.74
N PRO A 88 0.88 -2.54 -5.89
CA PRO A 88 0.77 -1.08 -6.01
C PRO A 88 1.30 -0.54 -7.35
N LEU A 89 2.37 -1.15 -7.88
CA LEU A 89 3.00 -0.74 -9.13
C LEU A 89 2.08 -1.00 -10.32
N LEU A 90 1.48 -2.20 -10.37
CA LEU A 90 0.50 -2.55 -11.40
C LEU A 90 -0.73 -1.65 -11.35
N ALA A 91 -1.22 -1.33 -10.14
CA ALA A 91 -2.35 -0.42 -9.98
C ALA A 91 -2.04 0.99 -10.49
N LEU A 92 -0.85 1.51 -10.15
CA LEU A 92 -0.40 2.82 -10.62
C LEU A 92 -0.21 2.85 -12.14
N PHE A 93 0.34 1.78 -12.72
CA PHE A 93 0.51 1.66 -14.17
C PHE A 93 -0.84 1.56 -14.89
N GLY A 94 -1.75 0.72 -14.39
CA GLY A 94 -3.11 0.59 -14.92
C GLY A 94 -3.88 1.92 -14.89
N PHE A 95 -3.79 2.66 -13.78
CA PHE A 95 -4.39 3.99 -13.67
C PHE A 95 -3.81 4.96 -14.71
N ARG A 96 -2.49 4.99 -14.87
CA ARG A 96 -1.82 5.86 -15.86
C ARG A 96 -2.17 5.49 -17.29
N LEU A 97 -2.29 4.21 -17.61
CA LEU A 97 -2.68 3.76 -18.95
C LEU A 97 -4.12 4.18 -19.28
N TYR A 98 -5.06 4.01 -18.35
CA TYR A 98 -6.47 4.29 -18.58
C TYR A 98 -6.77 5.80 -18.60
N PHE A 99 -6.31 6.54 -17.60
CA PHE A 99 -6.62 7.97 -17.45
C PHE A 99 -5.60 8.90 -18.12
N LYS A 100 -4.45 8.38 -18.59
CA LYS A 100 -3.36 9.14 -19.24
C LYS A 100 -2.84 10.34 -18.42
N ARG A 101 -3.04 10.35 -17.10
CA ARG A 101 -2.59 11.41 -16.18
C ARG A 101 -1.96 10.82 -14.91
N ARG A 102 -1.24 11.67 -14.16
CA ARG A 102 -0.70 11.30 -12.84
C ARG A 102 -1.82 11.33 -11.80
N VAL A 103 -1.71 10.45 -10.81
CA VAL A 103 -2.60 10.44 -9.64
C VAL A 103 -2.27 11.67 -8.80
N GLU A 104 -3.28 12.47 -8.50
CA GLU A 104 -3.13 13.65 -7.66
C GLU A 104 -3.61 13.32 -6.24
N LEU A 105 -2.73 13.48 -5.26
CA LEU A 105 -3.00 13.20 -3.84
C LEU A 105 -4.11 14.09 -3.26
N THR A 106 -4.38 15.23 -3.89
CA THR A 106 -5.41 16.19 -3.45
C THR A 106 -6.83 15.72 -3.79
N TYR A 107 -6.98 14.92 -4.86
CA TYR A 107 -8.29 14.48 -5.33
C TYR A 107 -8.64 13.11 -4.73
N LEU A 108 -9.57 13.13 -3.77
CA LEU A 108 -10.06 11.91 -3.10
C LEU A 108 -10.57 10.86 -4.10
N ARG A 109 -11.19 11.27 -5.20
CA ARG A 109 -11.69 10.36 -6.23
C ARG A 109 -10.57 9.53 -6.88
N ASP A 110 -9.41 10.15 -7.11
CA ASP A 110 -8.26 9.47 -7.72
C ASP A 110 -7.63 8.48 -6.74
N LEU A 111 -7.51 8.89 -5.48
CA LEU A 111 -7.07 8.02 -4.37
C LEU A 111 -7.99 6.80 -4.23
N ILE A 112 -9.31 6.99 -4.16
CA ILE A 112 -10.28 5.90 -4.04
C ILE A 112 -10.17 4.95 -5.24
N THR A 113 -10.09 5.51 -6.46
CA THR A 113 -10.00 4.68 -7.68
C THR A 113 -8.70 3.88 -7.71
N LEU A 114 -7.57 4.49 -7.38
CA LEU A 114 -6.28 3.82 -7.30
C LEU A 114 -6.30 2.73 -6.22
N THR A 115 -6.83 3.03 -5.04
CA THR A 115 -7.01 2.09 -3.94
C THR A 115 -7.83 0.87 -4.39
N LEU A 116 -8.94 1.08 -5.08
CA LEU A 116 -9.79 -0.02 -5.54
C LEU A 116 -9.05 -0.94 -6.52
N ILE A 117 -8.39 -0.37 -7.54
CA ILE A 117 -7.57 -1.15 -8.49
C ILE A 117 -6.47 -1.91 -7.74
N TYR A 118 -5.81 -1.23 -6.81
CA TYR A 118 -4.75 -1.81 -6.00
C TYR A 118 -5.22 -2.97 -5.14
N CYS A 119 -6.33 -2.85 -4.42
CA CYS A 119 -6.86 -3.92 -3.58
C CYS A 119 -7.19 -5.17 -4.40
N VAL A 120 -7.75 -5.00 -5.61
CA VAL A 120 -8.00 -6.10 -6.53
C VAL A 120 -6.68 -6.75 -6.97
N CYS A 121 -5.71 -5.96 -7.42
CA CYS A 121 -4.41 -6.48 -7.83
C CYS A 121 -3.68 -7.17 -6.67
N ASN A 122 -3.69 -6.57 -5.47
CA ASN A 122 -2.97 -7.07 -4.30
C ASN A 122 -3.54 -8.43 -3.84
N SER A 123 -4.87 -8.51 -3.69
CA SER A 123 -5.56 -9.75 -3.31
C SER A 123 -5.28 -10.87 -4.30
N LEU A 124 -5.37 -10.61 -5.61
CA LEU A 124 -5.09 -11.62 -6.64
C LEU A 124 -3.63 -12.09 -6.62
N ILE A 125 -2.67 -11.17 -6.52
CA ILE A 125 -1.24 -11.52 -6.54
C ILE A 125 -0.83 -12.30 -5.29
N HIS A 126 -1.29 -11.88 -4.11
CA HIS A 126 -0.99 -12.61 -2.87
C HIS A 126 -1.63 -13.99 -2.86
N HIS A 127 -2.89 -14.13 -3.27
CA HIS A 127 -3.53 -15.44 -3.26
C HIS A 127 -2.93 -16.40 -4.28
N THR A 128 -2.64 -15.92 -5.50
CA THR A 128 -1.91 -16.72 -6.50
C THR A 128 -0.51 -17.10 -6.02
N SER A 129 0.16 -16.23 -5.26
CA SER A 129 1.46 -16.55 -4.67
C SER A 129 1.39 -17.68 -3.65
N TRP A 130 0.37 -17.67 -2.79
CA TRP A 130 0.19 -18.71 -1.77
C TRP A 130 -0.15 -20.05 -2.40
N GLN A 131 -0.97 -20.08 -3.44
CA GLN A 131 -1.24 -21.32 -4.19
C GLN A 131 0.03 -21.95 -4.79
N ILE A 132 0.94 -21.13 -5.32
CA ILE A 132 2.18 -21.60 -5.94
C ILE A 132 3.16 -22.12 -4.88
N LEU A 133 3.26 -21.45 -3.72
CA LEU A 133 4.26 -21.77 -2.70
C LEU A 133 3.79 -22.79 -1.66
N GLU A 134 2.53 -22.75 -1.23
CA GLU A 134 1.99 -23.64 -0.18
C GLU A 134 1.32 -24.90 -0.73
N SER A 135 1.17 -25.02 -2.07
CA SER A 135 0.52 -26.17 -2.71
C SER A 135 -0.91 -26.43 -2.22
N THR A 136 -1.60 -25.40 -1.73
CA THR A 136 -3.03 -25.42 -1.45
C THR A 136 -3.78 -25.56 -2.77
N ARG A 137 -4.43 -26.71 -2.96
CA ARG A 137 -5.05 -27.11 -4.24
C ARG A 137 -6.29 -26.30 -4.62
N ASP A 138 -6.89 -25.57 -3.69
CA ASP A 138 -8.15 -24.88 -3.90
C ASP A 138 -8.00 -23.36 -3.83
N PHE A 139 -8.64 -22.67 -4.77
CA PHE A 139 -8.74 -21.21 -4.77
C PHE A 139 -9.79 -20.79 -3.75
N ASP A 140 -9.36 -20.44 -2.54
CA ASP A 140 -10.28 -19.91 -1.55
C ASP A 140 -10.62 -18.44 -1.87
N LEU A 141 -11.71 -18.24 -2.60
CA LEU A 141 -12.22 -16.91 -2.93
C LEU A 141 -12.58 -16.11 -1.66
N GLN A 142 -12.89 -16.78 -0.55
CA GLN A 142 -13.26 -16.12 0.70
C GLN A 142 -12.07 -15.40 1.32
N GLU A 143 -10.90 -16.03 1.41
CA GLU A 143 -9.68 -15.40 1.92
C GLU A 143 -9.24 -14.21 1.05
N ALA A 144 -9.28 -14.37 -0.27
CA ALA A 144 -9.00 -13.28 -1.21
C ALA A 144 -9.96 -12.09 -1.01
N ALA A 145 -11.25 -12.37 -0.79
CA ALA A 145 -12.25 -11.34 -0.53
C ALA A 145 -12.00 -10.63 0.82
N TRP A 146 -11.61 -11.35 1.86
CA TRP A 146 -11.28 -10.75 3.16
C TRP A 146 -10.02 -9.89 3.09
N MET A 147 -8.98 -10.33 2.37
CA MET A 147 -7.80 -9.50 2.12
C MET A 147 -8.17 -8.23 1.34
N PHE A 148 -9.02 -8.33 0.32
CA PHE A 148 -9.51 -7.18 -0.43
C PHE A 148 -10.21 -6.18 0.49
N VAL A 149 -11.14 -6.63 1.33
CA VAL A 149 -11.87 -5.76 2.28
C VAL A 149 -10.90 -5.11 3.27
N GLY A 150 -9.93 -5.88 3.76
CA GLY A 150 -8.86 -5.44 4.65
C GLY A 150 -8.01 -4.30 4.09
N ASP A 151 -7.43 -4.57 2.91
CA ASP A 151 -6.63 -3.61 2.17
C ASP A 151 -7.46 -2.38 1.81
N PHE A 152 -8.71 -2.55 1.42
CA PHE A 152 -9.60 -1.46 1.01
C PHE A 152 -9.91 -0.52 2.18
N ASN A 153 -10.30 -1.06 3.33
CA ASN A 153 -10.57 -0.27 4.52
C ASN A 153 -9.30 0.44 5.01
N GLY A 154 -8.18 -0.27 5.08
CA GLY A 154 -6.91 0.30 5.51
C GLY A 154 -6.40 1.39 4.57
N ALA A 155 -6.50 1.17 3.26
CA ALA A 155 -6.12 2.14 2.24
C ALA A 155 -7.03 3.37 2.23
N LEU A 156 -8.34 3.20 2.40
CA LEU A 156 -9.28 4.33 2.53
C LEU A 156 -8.99 5.14 3.79
N LEU A 157 -8.81 4.50 4.95
CA LEU A 157 -8.47 5.20 6.19
C LEU A 157 -7.18 6.01 6.04
N GLY A 158 -6.14 5.42 5.46
CA GLY A 158 -4.88 6.12 5.19
C GLY A 158 -5.04 7.28 4.20
N ALA A 159 -5.86 7.13 3.17
CA ALA A 159 -6.17 8.20 2.21
C ALA A 159 -6.91 9.36 2.88
N TYR A 160 -7.91 9.08 3.71
CA TYR A 160 -8.63 10.11 4.48
C TYR A 160 -7.73 10.82 5.49
N LEU A 161 -6.88 10.09 6.20
CA LEU A 161 -5.90 10.66 7.14
C LEU A 161 -4.92 11.58 6.41
N THR A 162 -4.40 11.14 5.26
CA THR A 162 -3.48 11.95 4.44
C THR A 162 -4.15 13.23 3.97
N LYS A 163 -5.40 13.14 3.47
CA LYS A 163 -6.17 14.31 3.06
C LYS A 163 -6.41 15.25 4.24
N ALA A 164 -6.83 14.74 5.39
CA ALA A 164 -7.05 15.54 6.58
C ALA A 164 -5.77 16.26 7.06
N LEU A 165 -4.60 15.60 6.95
CA LEU A 165 -3.31 16.20 7.24
C LEU A 165 -2.95 17.32 6.26
N VAL A 166 -3.17 17.10 4.95
CA VAL A 166 -2.96 18.13 3.92
C VAL A 166 -3.86 19.33 4.18
N ASP A 167 -5.16 19.13 4.37
CA ASP A 167 -6.13 20.18 4.66
C ASP A 167 -5.77 20.96 5.95
N ALA A 168 -5.28 20.26 6.98
CA ALA A 168 -4.84 20.88 8.23
C ALA A 168 -3.57 21.72 8.06
N LEU A 169 -2.63 21.29 7.22
CA LEU A 169 -1.42 22.03 6.90
C LEU A 169 -1.73 23.25 6.02
N GLU A 170 -2.65 23.13 5.06
CA GLU A 170 -3.15 24.27 4.27
C GLU A 170 -3.80 25.33 5.17
N LYS A 171 -4.64 24.90 6.12
CA LYS A 171 -5.23 25.80 7.14
C LYS A 171 -4.17 26.50 8.02
N ARG A 172 -2.99 25.89 8.20
CA ARG A 172 -1.86 26.48 8.92
C ARG A 172 -0.96 27.37 8.05
N GLY A 173 -1.32 27.61 6.79
CA GLY A 173 -0.63 28.52 5.87
C GLY A 173 0.41 27.86 4.96
N PHE A 174 0.51 26.52 4.94
CA PHE A 174 1.36 25.82 3.97
C PHE A 174 0.63 25.69 2.63
N ASN A 175 1.08 26.40 1.61
CA ASN A 175 0.52 26.29 0.25
C ASN A 175 1.14 25.11 -0.49
N PHE A 176 0.37 24.04 -0.73
CA PHE A 176 0.75 22.93 -1.62
C PHE A 176 0.34 23.16 -3.09
N SER A 177 -0.32 24.30 -3.38
CA SER A 177 -0.63 24.76 -4.73
C SER A 177 0.63 25.22 -5.48
N GLY A 178 1.38 24.27 -6.02
CA GLY A 178 2.44 24.49 -7.00
C GLY A 178 2.07 23.93 -8.37
N SER A 179 1.75 24.82 -9.31
CA SER A 179 1.75 24.61 -10.78
C SER A 179 0.66 23.70 -11.40
N SER A 180 -0.56 24.23 -11.54
CA SER A 180 -1.39 23.95 -12.72
C SER A 180 -2.25 25.15 -13.09
N ARG A 181 -1.59 26.25 -13.51
CA ARG A 181 -2.25 27.19 -14.42
C ARG A 181 -2.28 26.53 -15.80
N PRO A 182 -3.44 26.25 -16.42
CA PRO A 182 -3.46 26.12 -17.87
C PRO A 182 -3.04 27.49 -18.42
N LYS A 183 -1.92 27.55 -19.15
CA LYS A 183 -1.71 28.64 -20.10
C LYS A 183 -2.75 28.44 -21.20
N ASN A 184 -3.53 29.50 -21.44
CA ASN A 184 -4.50 29.66 -22.51
C ASN A 184 -4.11 28.97 -23.81
#